data_AF-A0A9E1YSU3-F1
#
_entry.id   AF-A0A9E1YSU3-F1
#
_cell.length_a   1.000
_cell.length_b   1.000
_cell.length_c   1.000
_cell.angle_alpha   90.00
_cell.angle_beta   90.00
_cell.angle_gamma   90.00
#
_symmetry.space_group_name_H-M   'P 1'
#
loop_
_entity.id
_entity.type
_entity.pdbx_description
1 polymer ?
#
loop_
_entity_poly.entity_id
_entity_poly.type
_entity_poly.pdbx_seq_one_letter_code
_entity_poly.pdbx_strand_id
1 'polypeptide(L)'
;FVHLNKGEFKGRQGLTEWQQRGFGNTFVTMIVHDVKDADVLGNNPIYSNGDLVGRATSGGFGYRLNESMALAMVKPEVSAVGTKLTIEILCETFNATICEESPFDPKNERLRA
;
A
#
# COMPACT_ATOMS: atom_id res chain seq x y z
N PHE A 1 1.71 -15.89 8.10
CA PHE A 1 1.67 -15.27 9.44
C PHE A 1 0.48 -15.73 10.29
N VAL A 2 -0.75 -15.76 9.75
CA VAL A 2 -1.90 -16.32 10.48
C VAL A 2 -2.27 -17.70 9.92
N HIS A 3 -2.42 -18.69 10.79
CA HIS A 3 -2.92 -20.02 10.45
C HIS A 3 -4.27 -20.22 11.11
N LEU A 4 -5.38 -20.03 10.39
CA LEU A 4 -6.74 -20.17 10.95
C LEU A 4 -7.00 -21.59 11.45
N ASN A 5 -6.39 -22.60 10.82
CA ASN A 5 -6.62 -24.01 11.11
C ASN A 5 -5.75 -24.56 12.26
N LYS A 6 -4.96 -23.72 12.95
CA LYS A 6 -4.07 -24.17 14.04
C LYS A 6 -4.79 -24.52 15.35
N GLY A 7 -6.13 -24.46 15.36
CA GLY A 7 -6.97 -24.54 16.55
C GLY A 7 -7.33 -23.16 17.10
N GLU A 8 -7.80 -23.13 18.35
CA GLU A 8 -8.28 -21.92 19.01
C GLU A 8 -7.14 -20.96 19.38
N PHE A 9 -7.36 -19.67 19.15
CA PHE A 9 -6.46 -18.59 19.56
C PHE A 9 -7.24 -17.29 19.76
N LYS A 10 -6.70 -16.40 20.60
CA LYS A 10 -7.33 -15.09 20.88
C LYS A 10 -7.58 -14.32 19.57
N GLY A 11 -8.83 -13.99 19.31
CA GLY A 11 -9.25 -13.25 18.12
C GLY A 11 -9.58 -14.11 16.89
N ARG A 12 -9.49 -15.44 16.95
CA ARG A 12 -9.80 -16.34 15.81
C ARG A 12 -11.21 -16.14 15.26
N GLN A 13 -12.22 -16.16 16.14
CA GLN A 13 -13.61 -15.98 15.75
C GLN A 13 -13.83 -14.61 15.09
N GLY A 14 -13.41 -13.53 15.76
CA GLY A 14 -13.56 -12.17 15.23
C GLY A 14 -12.83 -11.95 13.90
N LEU A 15 -11.65 -12.55 13.72
CA LEU A 15 -10.92 -12.52 12.44
C LEU A 15 -11.71 -13.22 11.32
N THR A 16 -12.32 -14.36 11.62
CA THR A 16 -13.11 -15.14 10.65
C THR A 16 -14.38 -14.38 10.24
N GLU A 17 -15.11 -13.83 11.20
CA GLU A 17 -16.29 -13.00 10.96
C GLU A 17 -15.94 -11.73 10.18
N TRP A 18 -14.79 -11.11 10.46
CA TRP A 18 -14.31 -9.95 9.71
C TRP A 18 -13.96 -10.30 8.26
N GLN A 19 -13.30 -11.43 8.01
CA GLN A 19 -13.00 -11.90 6.65
C GLN A 19 -14.27 -12.19 5.84
N GLN A 20 -15.27 -12.82 6.45
CA GLN A 20 -16.54 -13.13 5.79
C GLN A 20 -17.35 -11.88 5.41
N ARG A 21 -17.27 -10.82 6.23
CA ARG A 21 -17.93 -9.54 5.97
C ARG A 21 -17.31 -8.78 4.80
N GLY A 22 -16.05 -9.05 4.50
CA GLY A 22 -15.25 -8.29 3.55
C GLY A 22 -14.51 -7.12 4.20
N PHE A 23 -13.47 -6.66 3.50
CA PHE A 23 -12.57 -5.62 4.00
C PHE A 23 -13.05 -4.24 3.59
N GLY A 24 -13.01 -3.27 4.51
CA GLY A 24 -13.27 -1.87 4.17
C GLY A 24 -12.08 -1.15 3.53
N ASN A 25 -10.87 -1.70 3.69
CA ASN A 25 -9.63 -1.19 3.14
C ASN A 25 -8.68 -2.34 2.82
N THR A 26 -7.82 -2.15 1.81
CA THR A 26 -6.76 -3.05 1.40
C THR A 26 -5.41 -2.34 1.53
N PHE A 27 -4.41 -3.08 2.02
CA PHE A 27 -3.03 -2.59 2.11
C PHE A 27 -2.32 -2.74 0.77
N VAL A 28 -1.65 -1.68 0.31
CA VAL A 28 -1.01 -1.63 -1.01
C VAL A 28 0.35 -0.94 -0.95
N THR A 29 1.22 -1.28 -1.89
CA THR A 29 2.48 -0.58 -2.15
C THR A 29 2.32 0.30 -3.38
N MET A 30 2.83 1.53 -3.34
CA MET A 30 2.70 2.50 -4.41
C MET A 30 4.04 3.14 -4.74
N ILE A 31 4.26 3.38 -6.03
CA ILE A 31 5.31 4.26 -6.55
C ILE A 31 4.70 5.63 -6.76
N VAL A 32 5.34 6.69 -6.27
CA VAL A 32 4.97 8.08 -6.50
C VAL A 32 5.93 8.66 -7.53
N HIS A 33 5.37 9.17 -8.62
CA HIS A 33 6.10 9.61 -9.80
C HIS A 33 6.42 11.09 -9.73
N ASP A 34 7.52 11.48 -10.39
CA ASP A 34 7.91 12.87 -10.65
C ASP A 34 8.07 13.75 -9.39
N VAL A 35 8.36 13.11 -8.26
CA VAL A 35 8.68 13.78 -7.00
C VAL A 35 10.05 14.46 -7.13
N LYS A 36 10.15 15.74 -6.73
CA LYS A 36 11.36 16.55 -6.95
C LYS A 36 12.21 16.71 -5.69
N ASP A 37 11.61 17.19 -4.62
CA ASP A 37 12.31 17.66 -3.42
C ASP A 37 11.68 17.15 -2.10
N ALA A 38 10.56 16.44 -2.18
CA ALA A 38 9.85 15.95 -1.00
C ALA A 38 9.18 14.58 -1.24
N ASP A 39 9.73 13.53 -0.61
CA ASP A 39 9.12 12.20 -0.63
C ASP A 39 7.85 12.10 0.21
N VAL A 40 7.02 11.12 -0.14
CA VAL A 40 5.92 10.67 0.71
C VAL A 40 6.48 10.16 2.05
N LEU A 41 5.84 10.54 3.15
CA LEU A 41 6.31 10.19 4.51
C LEU A 41 5.27 9.37 5.28
N GLY A 42 3.98 9.66 5.04
CA GLY A 42 2.85 9.03 5.72
C GLY A 42 1.77 10.06 6.07
N ASN A 43 0.56 9.58 6.33
CA ASN A 43 -0.67 10.39 6.50
C ASN A 43 -1.11 11.21 5.29
N ASN A 44 -0.37 11.16 4.17
CA ASN A 44 -0.75 11.82 2.93
C ASN A 44 -2.08 11.26 2.39
N PRO A 45 -3.03 12.12 1.97
CA PRO A 45 -4.30 11.67 1.38
C PRO A 45 -4.08 11.13 -0.03
N ILE A 46 -4.84 10.09 -0.38
CA ILE A 46 -4.77 9.42 -1.68
C ILE A 46 -6.13 9.53 -2.35
N TYR A 47 -6.12 9.92 -3.63
CA TYR A 47 -7.32 10.18 -4.41
C TYR A 47 -7.41 9.29 -5.65
N SER A 48 -8.64 9.00 -6.06
CA SER A 48 -8.97 8.42 -7.36
C SER A 48 -10.04 9.30 -8.00
N ASN A 49 -9.75 9.87 -9.17
CA ASN A 49 -10.66 10.77 -9.88
C ASN A 49 -11.21 11.93 -9.02
N GLY A 50 -10.43 12.44 -8.07
CA GLY A 50 -10.82 13.52 -7.15
C GLY A 50 -11.46 13.06 -5.85
N ASP A 51 -11.87 11.79 -5.74
CA ASP A 51 -12.44 11.25 -4.51
C ASP A 51 -11.36 10.73 -3.56
N LEU A 52 -11.48 11.04 -2.27
CA LEU A 52 -10.59 10.50 -1.24
C LEU A 52 -10.85 8.99 -1.06
N VAL A 53 -9.86 8.17 -1.43
CA VAL A 53 -9.97 6.70 -1.43
C VAL A 53 -9.03 6.03 -0.44
N GLY A 54 -8.11 6.75 0.19
CA GLY A 54 -7.19 6.18 1.15
C GLY A 54 -6.21 7.16 1.75
N ARG A 55 -5.22 6.62 2.46
CA ARG A 55 -4.07 7.38 2.97
C ARG A 55 -2.79 6.56 2.94
N ALA A 56 -1.66 7.24 2.78
CA ALA A 56 -0.37 6.65 3.04
C ALA A 56 -0.22 6.35 4.54
N THR A 57 0.23 5.15 4.89
CA THR A 57 0.60 4.76 6.26
C THR A 57 2.06 5.08 6.54
N SER A 58 2.91 4.95 5.53
CA SER A 58 4.35 5.24 5.60
C SER A 58 4.88 5.53 4.19
N GLY A 59 6.04 6.17 4.10
CA GLY A 59 6.72 6.37 2.84
C GLY A 59 8.19 6.72 2.97
N GLY A 60 8.88 6.77 1.84
CA GLY A 60 10.25 7.26 1.72
C GLY A 60 10.87 6.91 0.37
N PHE A 61 12.11 7.35 0.17
CA PHE A 61 12.84 7.07 -1.07
C PHE A 61 13.39 5.64 -1.12
N GLY A 62 12.98 4.88 -2.13
CA GLY A 62 13.45 3.53 -2.40
C GLY A 62 14.74 3.52 -3.21
N TYR A 63 15.91 3.65 -2.57
CA TYR A 63 17.22 3.71 -3.27
C TYR A 63 17.52 2.57 -4.24
N ARG A 64 16.97 1.37 -4.02
CA ARG A 64 17.13 0.23 -4.95
C ARG A 64 16.35 0.38 -6.25
N LEU A 65 15.26 1.14 -6.19
CA LEU A 65 14.33 1.37 -7.30
C LEU A 65 14.55 2.75 -7.91
N ASN A 66 15.18 3.67 -7.17
CA ASN A 66 15.34 5.08 -7.51
C ASN A 66 14.00 5.80 -7.67
N GLU A 67 13.04 5.47 -6.80
CA GLU A 67 11.67 5.95 -6.83
C GLU A 67 11.19 6.32 -5.43
N SER A 68 10.24 7.26 -5.34
CA SER A 68 9.54 7.57 -4.10
C SER A 68 8.45 6.51 -3.83
N MET A 69 8.45 5.91 -2.64
CA MET A 69 7.63 4.75 -2.31
C MET A 69 6.67 5.04 -1.17
N ALA A 70 5.40 4.62 -1.31
CA ALA A 70 4.41 4.66 -0.24
C ALA A 70 3.88 3.26 0.10
N LEU A 71 3.59 3.03 1.37
CA LEU A 71 2.64 2.01 1.81
C LEU A 71 1.34 2.71 2.17
N ALA A 72 0.20 2.12 1.80
CA ALA A 72 -1.08 2.78 1.92
C ALA A 72 -2.22 1.83 2.27
N MET A 73 -3.25 2.38 2.89
CA MET A 73 -4.56 1.74 3.03
C MET A 73 -5.53 2.44 2.09
N VAL A 74 -6.08 1.71 1.12
CA VAL A 74 -7.02 2.22 0.11
C VAL A 74 -8.30 1.40 0.09
N LYS A 75 -9.39 1.94 -0.46
CA LYS A 75 -10.61 1.16 -0.72
C LYS A 75 -10.30 -0.06 -1.59
N PRO A 76 -10.88 -1.24 -1.32
CA PRO A 76 -10.60 -2.46 -2.09
C PRO A 76 -10.83 -2.31 -3.60
N GLU A 77 -11.82 -1.50 -3.98
CA GLU A 77 -12.21 -1.22 -5.38
C GLU A 77 -11.08 -0.64 -6.23
N VAL A 78 -10.12 0.04 -5.61
CA VAL A 78 -8.98 0.70 -6.28
C VAL A 78 -7.63 0.07 -5.92
N SER A 79 -7.64 -1.14 -5.35
CA SER A 79 -6.44 -1.77 -4.78
C SER A 79 -5.63 -2.63 -5.76
N ALA A 80 -6.08 -2.76 -7.01
CA ALA A 80 -5.42 -3.62 -8.00
C ALA A 80 -4.04 -3.07 -8.41
N VAL A 81 -3.07 -3.95 -8.61
CA VAL A 81 -1.75 -3.60 -9.16
C VAL A 81 -1.92 -2.94 -10.53
N GLY A 82 -1.16 -1.87 -10.77
CA GLY A 82 -1.25 -1.03 -11.97
C GLY A 82 -2.30 0.07 -11.89
N THR A 83 -3.15 0.10 -10.86
CA THR A 83 -4.12 1.19 -10.68
C THR A 83 -3.40 2.52 -10.50
N LYS A 84 -3.84 3.53 -11.26
CA LYS A 84 -3.34 4.90 -11.17
C LYS A 84 -4.17 5.69 -10.16
N LEU A 85 -3.47 6.36 -9.25
CA LEU A 85 -4.03 7.19 -8.20
C LEU A 85 -3.27 8.52 -8.16
N THR A 86 -3.72 9.45 -7.34
CA THR A 86 -2.94 10.64 -7.00
C THR A 86 -2.73 10.73 -5.49
N ILE A 87 -1.64 11.35 -5.09
CA ILE A 87 -1.28 11.57 -3.68
C ILE A 87 -0.87 13.02 -3.49
N GLU A 88 -1.25 13.60 -2.36
CA GLU A 88 -0.86 14.97 -2.03
C GLU A 88 0.33 14.99 -1.08
N ILE A 89 1.39 15.67 -1.47
CA ILE A 89 2.61 15.87 -0.68
C ILE A 89 2.86 17.38 -0.62
N LEU A 90 2.85 17.95 0.59
CA LEU A 90 3.06 19.40 0.82
C LEU A 90 2.19 20.30 -0.08
N CYS A 91 0.90 19.97 -0.20
CA CYS A 91 -0.09 20.67 -1.04
C CYS A 91 0.14 20.57 -2.56
N GLU A 92 1.09 19.74 -3.01
CA GLU A 92 1.28 19.40 -4.42
C GLU A 92 0.74 17.99 -4.71
N THR A 93 0.08 17.84 -5.86
CA THR A 93 -0.50 16.56 -6.28
C THR A 93 0.45 15.82 -7.20
N PHE A 94 0.78 14.59 -6.84
CA PHE A 94 1.63 13.70 -7.62
C PHE A 94 0.85 12.49 -8.12
N ASN A 95 1.24 11.99 -9.29
CA ASN A 95 0.73 10.72 -9.79
C ASN A 95 1.36 9.58 -9.00
N ALA A 96 0.56 8.56 -8.69
CA ALA A 96 1.04 7.35 -8.07
C ALA A 96 0.45 6.11 -8.76
N THR A 97 1.16 5.00 -8.68
CA THR A 97 0.72 3.72 -9.24
C THR A 97 0.92 2.62 -8.23
N ILE A 98 -0.11 1.80 -8.03
CA ILE A 98 0.00 0.61 -7.20
C ILE A 98 0.95 -0.38 -7.88
N CYS A 99 1.96 -0.82 -7.16
CA CYS A 99 2.90 -1.83 -7.62
C CYS A 99 2.76 -3.12 -6.80
N GLU A 100 3.51 -4.14 -7.19
CA GLU A 100 3.65 -5.36 -6.41
C GLU A 100 4.14 -5.07 -4.99
N GLU A 101 3.75 -5.91 -4.03
CA GLU A 101 4.06 -5.71 -2.60
C GLU A 101 5.58 -5.62 -2.36
N SER A 102 6.35 -6.44 -3.08
CA SER A 102 7.81 -6.47 -3.05
C SER A 102 8.37 -6.07 -4.42
N PRO A 103 8.53 -4.76 -4.69
CA PRO A 103 9.00 -4.28 -5.97
C PRO A 103 10.49 -4.62 -6.23
N PHE A 104 11.25 -4.98 -5.20
CA PHE A 104 12.64 -5.40 -5.30
C PHE A 104 12.83 -6.80 -4.74
N ASP A 105 13.35 -7.71 -5.56
CA ASP A 105 13.60 -9.13 -5.22
C ASP A 105 12.38 -9.86 -4.59
N PRO A 106 11.22 -9.89 -5.29
CA PRO A 106 9.99 -10.51 -4.77
C PRO A 106 10.12 -12.00 -4.46
N LYS A 107 11.06 -12.69 -5.12
CA LYS A 107 11.31 -14.13 -4.94
C LYS A 107 12.33 -14.42 -3.84
N ASN A 108 12.91 -13.36 -3.26
CA ASN A 108 13.92 -13.44 -2.23
C ASN A 108 15.13 -14.29 -2.67
N GLU A 109 15.53 -14.17 -3.94
CA GLU A 109 16.60 -14.96 -4.53
C GLU A 109 17.96 -14.58 -3.93
N ARG A 110 18.15 -13.31 -3.56
CA ARG A 110 19.44 -12.85 -3.02
C ARG A 110 19.72 -13.31 -1.60
N LEU A 111 18.71 -13.41 -0.73
CA LEU A 111 18.91 -13.90 0.64
C LEU A 111 19.04 -15.43 0.71
N ARG A 112 18.59 -16.15 -0.33
CA ARG A 112 18.62 -17.61 -0.38
C ARG A 112 19.89 -18.19 -1.03
N ALA A 113 20.66 -17.34 -1.72
CA ALA A 113 21.90 -17.71 -2.42
C ALA A 113 23.08 -17.94 -1.46
#